data_AF-A0A9W8ZRB4-F1
#
_entry.id   AF-A0A9W8ZRB4-F1
#
_cell.length_a   1.000
_cell.length_b   1.000
_cell.length_c   1.000
_cell.angle_alpha   90.00
_cell.angle_beta   90.00
_cell.angle_gamma   90.00
#
_symmetry.space_group_name_H-M   'P 1'
#
loop_
_entity.id
_entity.type
_entity.pdbx_description
1 polymer ?
#
loop_
_entity_poly.entity_id
_entity_poly.type
_entity_poly.pdbx_seq_one_letter_code
_entity_poly.pdbx_strand_id
1 'polypeptide(L)'
;MSPPEVVWSGYRLDIHSFKKFIMVLTGEGDCPPSDDDESSVDWAYEYTAWRFELSPRDRAKTPRIRYLELNPDAPDDITHLFFPVRWIPYKSPRQLDDPTHPDYATTHEPNEKDKAKLDRWLAYIHETNGGKYHFSADMFDFTAIKDLHPAYEWRIF
;
A
#
# COMPACT_ATOMS: atom_id res chain seq x y z
N MET A 1 -12.90 -26.16 4.31
CA MET A 1 -13.34 -24.85 4.84
C MET A 1 -12.74 -23.78 3.95
N SER A 2 -13.58 -22.89 3.41
CA SER A 2 -13.08 -21.73 2.65
C SER A 2 -12.30 -20.80 3.59
N PRO A 3 -11.23 -20.15 3.11
CA PRO A 3 -10.48 -19.20 3.92
C PRO A 3 -11.40 -18.04 4.37
N PRO A 4 -11.24 -17.53 5.60
CA PRO A 4 -12.01 -16.39 6.08
C PRO A 4 -11.63 -15.14 5.29
N GLU A 5 -12.67 -14.47 4.78
CA GLU A 5 -12.55 -13.18 4.11
C GLU A 5 -12.39 -12.06 5.16
N VAL A 6 -11.58 -11.06 4.82
CA VAL A 6 -11.33 -9.90 5.67
C VAL A 6 -11.44 -8.62 4.86
N VAL A 7 -11.62 -7.53 5.58
CA VAL A 7 -11.40 -6.19 5.08
C VAL A 7 -10.03 -5.73 5.57
N TRP A 8 -9.14 -5.35 4.66
CA TRP A 8 -7.96 -4.59 5.01
C TRP A 8 -8.28 -3.10 4.95
N SER A 9 -7.93 -2.36 5.99
CA SER A 9 -7.82 -0.90 5.92
C SER A 9 -6.36 -0.50 5.82
N GLY A 10 -6.11 0.54 5.03
CA GLY A 10 -4.76 0.90 4.64
C GLY A 10 -4.70 2.24 3.96
N TYR A 11 -3.47 2.69 3.75
CA TYR A 11 -3.20 3.85 2.95
C TYR A 11 -3.06 3.43 1.49
N ARG A 12 -3.56 4.22 0.56
CA ARG A 12 -3.25 4.08 -0.86
C ARG A 12 -2.43 5.26 -1.34
N LEU A 13 -1.55 4.99 -2.29
CA LEU A 13 -0.75 5.99 -2.99
C LEU A 13 -0.99 5.80 -4.48
N ASP A 14 -1.23 6.90 -5.20
CA ASP A 14 -1.36 6.84 -6.65
C ASP A 14 -0.07 6.32 -7.30
N ILE A 15 -0.21 5.65 -8.45
CA ILE A 15 0.91 5.02 -9.13
C ILE A 15 2.03 6.01 -9.51
N HIS A 16 1.72 7.27 -9.83
CA HIS A 16 2.72 8.26 -10.22
C HIS A 16 3.57 8.70 -9.03
N SER A 17 2.93 8.95 -7.89
CA SER A 17 3.62 9.21 -6.62
C SER A 17 4.41 7.99 -6.16
N PHE A 18 3.89 6.78 -6.38
CA PHE A 18 4.59 5.54 -6.06
C PHE A 18 5.85 5.33 -6.92
N LYS A 19 5.79 5.57 -8.24
CA LYS A 19 6.98 5.52 -9.11
C LYS A 19 8.09 6.44 -8.59
N LYS A 20 7.74 7.71 -8.31
CA LYS A 20 8.68 8.68 -7.69
C LYS A 20 9.23 8.17 -6.36
N PHE A 21 8.39 7.52 -5.55
CA PHE A 21 8.80 6.92 -4.30
C PHE A 21 9.88 5.85 -4.47
N ILE A 22 9.71 4.95 -5.44
CA ILE A 22 10.70 3.89 -5.73
C ILE A 22 11.99 4.45 -6.28
N MET A 23 11.94 5.38 -7.24
CA MET A 23 13.15 5.99 -7.81
C MET A 23 14.01 6.68 -6.73
N VAL A 24 13.38 7.32 -5.75
CA VAL A 24 14.08 7.89 -4.59
C VAL A 24 14.74 6.79 -3.73
N LEU A 25 14.05 5.65 -3.53
CA LEU A 25 14.56 4.55 -2.74
C LEU A 25 15.72 3.79 -3.39
N THR A 26 15.66 3.62 -4.71
CA THR A 26 16.69 2.91 -5.48
C THR A 26 17.86 3.81 -5.87
N GLY A 27 17.73 5.12 -5.69
CA GLY A 27 18.79 6.10 -5.95
C GLY A 27 18.81 6.64 -7.37
N GLU A 28 17.75 6.41 -8.16
CA GLU A 28 17.56 6.91 -9.52
C GLU A 28 16.84 8.27 -9.58
N GLY A 29 16.58 8.89 -8.43
CA GLY A 29 15.65 10.03 -8.24
C GLY A 29 15.89 11.33 -9.02
N ASP A 30 16.89 11.40 -9.90
CA ASP A 30 17.13 12.54 -10.80
C ASP A 30 16.68 12.29 -12.25
N CYS A 31 16.32 11.05 -12.62
CA CYS A 31 15.64 10.78 -13.89
C CYS A 31 14.13 10.96 -13.70
N PRO A 32 13.41 11.71 -14.55
CA PRO A 32 11.96 11.59 -14.60
C PRO A 32 11.62 10.16 -15.03
N PRO A 33 10.60 9.51 -14.43
CA PRO A 33 10.12 8.23 -14.95
C PRO A 33 9.77 8.44 -16.42
N SER A 34 10.30 7.62 -17.32
CA SER A 34 9.86 7.64 -18.71
C SER A 34 8.39 7.24 -18.74
N ASP A 35 7.57 7.96 -19.51
CA ASP A 35 6.20 7.54 -19.80
C ASP A 35 6.16 6.27 -20.69
N ASP A 36 7.32 5.75 -21.10
CA ASP A 36 7.46 4.54 -21.90
C ASP A 36 7.14 3.29 -21.06
N ASP A 37 6.00 2.67 -21.37
CA ASP A 37 5.63 1.23 -21.34
C ASP A 37 6.02 0.32 -20.16
N GLU A 38 6.62 0.81 -19.08
CA GLU A 38 6.86 -0.02 -17.90
C GLU A 38 5.56 -0.30 -17.15
N SER A 39 5.26 -1.59 -17.01
CA SER A 39 4.06 -2.06 -16.34
C SER A 39 4.05 -1.54 -14.91
N SER A 40 2.90 -1.02 -14.45
CA SER A 40 2.70 -0.63 -13.06
C SER A 40 2.98 -1.78 -12.07
N VAL A 41 2.95 -3.03 -12.56
CA VAL A 41 3.35 -4.23 -11.84
C VAL A 41 4.86 -4.27 -11.57
N ASP A 42 5.69 -3.82 -12.52
CA ASP A 42 7.15 -3.84 -12.41
C ASP A 42 7.63 -2.95 -11.25
N TRP A 43 7.06 -1.76 -11.13
CA TRP A 43 7.32 -0.85 -10.00
C TRP A 43 6.98 -1.46 -8.64
N ALA A 44 5.94 -2.28 -8.58
CA ALA A 44 5.59 -2.99 -7.36
C ALA A 44 6.53 -4.17 -7.07
N TYR A 45 7.05 -4.83 -8.10
CA TYR A 45 8.13 -5.78 -7.98
C TYR A 45 9.40 -5.11 -7.44
N GLU A 46 9.76 -3.92 -7.91
CA GLU A 46 10.92 -3.18 -7.41
C GLU A 46 10.80 -2.83 -5.93
N TYR A 47 9.64 -2.33 -5.48
CA TYR A 47 9.39 -2.12 -4.04
C TYR A 47 9.58 -3.40 -3.25
N THR A 48 9.04 -4.50 -3.78
CA THR A 48 9.11 -5.81 -3.13
C THR A 48 10.56 -6.29 -3.04
N ALA A 49 11.33 -6.17 -4.13
CA ALA A 49 12.74 -6.51 -4.22
C ALA A 49 13.58 -5.68 -3.24
N TRP A 50 13.46 -4.35 -3.28
CA TRP A 50 14.09 -3.45 -2.33
C TRP A 50 13.79 -3.85 -0.88
N ARG A 51 12.52 -4.12 -0.58
CA ARG A 51 12.09 -4.57 0.76
C ARG A 51 12.72 -5.91 1.16
N PHE A 52 12.98 -6.81 0.22
CA PHE A 52 13.65 -8.08 0.44
C PHE A 52 15.16 -7.96 0.68
N GLU A 53 15.79 -6.87 0.26
CA GLU A 53 17.20 -6.58 0.54
C GLU A 53 17.41 -6.01 1.95
N LEU A 54 16.36 -5.41 2.53
CA LEU A 54 16.41 -4.88 3.89
C LEU A 54 16.68 -5.98 4.93
N SER A 55 17.40 -5.59 5.99
CA SER A 55 17.57 -6.41 7.20
C SER A 55 16.20 -6.80 7.78
N PRO A 56 16.06 -7.94 8.48
CA PRO A 56 14.77 -8.32 9.09
C PRO A 56 14.18 -7.24 10.01
N ARG A 57 15.04 -6.49 10.71
CA ARG A 57 14.65 -5.38 11.58
C ARG A 57 14.07 -4.21 10.79
N ASP A 58 14.68 -3.87 9.67
CA ASP A 58 14.25 -2.72 8.86
C ASP A 58 13.07 -3.07 7.95
N ARG A 59 13.05 -4.29 7.42
CA ARG A 59 11.89 -4.86 6.71
C ARG A 59 10.61 -4.84 7.56
N ALA A 60 10.73 -4.96 8.88
CA ALA A 60 9.60 -4.87 9.81
C ALA A 60 9.05 -3.43 9.96
N LYS A 61 9.82 -2.41 9.58
CA LYS A 61 9.40 -1.00 9.57
C LYS A 61 8.71 -0.60 8.26
N THR A 62 8.82 -1.44 7.22
CA THR A 62 8.26 -1.16 5.90
C THR A 62 7.02 -2.03 5.63
N PRO A 63 5.90 -1.43 5.20
CA PRO A 63 4.68 -2.16 4.91
C PRO A 63 4.88 -3.11 3.74
N ARG A 64 4.11 -4.19 3.70
CA ARG A 64 3.88 -4.92 2.44
C ARG A 64 2.88 -4.12 1.60
N ILE A 65 2.86 -4.35 0.31
CA ILE A 65 1.88 -3.74 -0.61
C ILE A 65 0.87 -4.76 -1.13
N ARG A 66 -0.27 -4.25 -1.58
CA ARG A 66 -1.27 -4.92 -2.40
C ARG A 66 -1.56 -4.04 -3.61
N TYR A 67 -1.94 -4.66 -4.72
CA TYR A 67 -2.45 -3.93 -5.88
C TYR A 67 -3.85 -3.44 -5.59
N LEU A 68 -4.11 -2.18 -5.88
CA LEU A 68 -5.41 -1.56 -5.71
C LEU A 68 -5.86 -0.99 -7.05
N GLU A 69 -7.12 -1.29 -7.40
CA GLU A 69 -7.85 -0.69 -8.53
C GLU A 69 -7.16 -0.86 -9.90
N LEU A 70 -7.74 -1.74 -10.72
CA LEU A 70 -7.38 -1.84 -12.13
C LEU A 70 -7.96 -0.63 -12.88
N ASN A 71 -7.16 -0.04 -13.76
CA ASN A 71 -7.61 1.04 -14.62
C ASN A 71 -8.81 0.53 -15.44
N PRO A 72 -9.99 1.19 -15.37
CA PRO A 72 -11.18 0.72 -16.07
C PRO A 72 -10.99 0.70 -17.60
N ASP A 73 -10.11 1.55 -18.13
CA ASP A 73 -9.78 1.64 -19.55
C ASP A 73 -8.61 0.72 -19.95
N ALA A 74 -7.87 0.19 -18.97
CA ALA A 74 -6.75 -0.71 -19.14
C ALA A 74 -6.71 -1.72 -17.97
N PRO A 75 -7.47 -2.83 -18.04
CA PRO A 75 -7.70 -3.74 -16.90
C PRO A 75 -6.44 -4.47 -16.39
N ASP A 76 -5.29 -4.28 -17.03
CA ASP A 76 -3.99 -4.80 -16.59
C ASP A 76 -3.10 -3.72 -15.93
N ASP A 77 -3.58 -2.48 -15.85
CA ASP A 77 -2.84 -1.34 -15.32
C ASP A 77 -3.29 -0.98 -13.90
N ILE A 78 -2.33 -0.85 -12.98
CA ILE A 78 -2.57 -0.60 -11.56
C ILE A 78 -2.56 0.91 -11.34
N THR A 79 -3.67 1.46 -10.85
CA THR A 79 -3.77 2.90 -10.59
C THR A 79 -3.23 3.30 -9.23
N HIS A 80 -3.33 2.40 -8.24
CA HIS A 80 -2.94 2.68 -6.87
C HIS A 80 -2.25 1.48 -6.21
N LEU A 81 -1.31 1.78 -5.31
CA LEU A 81 -0.73 0.79 -4.43
C LEU A 81 -1.33 0.95 -3.05
N PHE A 82 -1.65 -0.18 -2.42
CA PHE A 82 -2.28 -0.21 -1.10
C PHE A 82 -1.34 -0.78 -0.03
N PHE A 83 -1.21 -0.04 1.06
CA PHE A 83 -0.38 -0.32 2.22
C PHE A 83 -1.30 -0.74 3.39
N PRO A 84 -1.62 -2.03 3.53
CA PRO A 84 -2.48 -2.52 4.61
C PRO A 84 -1.86 -2.23 5.98
N VAL A 85 -2.66 -1.63 6.87
CA VAL A 85 -2.24 -1.37 8.27
C VAL A 85 -3.06 -2.16 9.29
N ARG A 86 -4.31 -2.53 9.00
CA ARG A 86 -5.16 -3.33 9.89
C ARG A 86 -6.11 -4.22 9.09
N TRP A 87 -6.48 -5.35 9.67
CA TRP A 87 -7.53 -6.21 9.13
C TRP A 87 -8.75 -6.22 10.06
N ILE A 88 -9.92 -6.42 9.48
CA ILE A 88 -11.22 -6.47 10.16
C ILE A 88 -12.00 -7.64 9.56
N PRO A 89 -12.78 -8.42 10.34
CA PRO A 89 -13.64 -9.45 9.78
C PRO A 89 -14.59 -8.88 8.74
N TYR A 90 -14.65 -9.51 7.56
CA TYR A 90 -15.62 -9.15 6.54
C TYR A 90 -17.01 -9.65 6.94
N LYS A 91 -17.99 -8.74 6.96
CA LYS A 91 -19.38 -9.07 7.33
C LYS A 91 -20.33 -9.05 6.14
N SER A 92 -20.21 -8.05 5.27
CA SER A 92 -21.06 -7.90 4.08
C SER A 92 -20.49 -6.87 3.10
N PRO A 93 -20.94 -6.87 1.82
CA PRO A 93 -20.50 -5.85 0.85
C PRO A 93 -20.79 -4.41 1.30
N ARG A 94 -21.92 -4.18 1.99
CA ARG A 94 -22.31 -2.85 2.50
C ARG A 94 -21.28 -2.24 3.46
N GLN A 95 -20.46 -3.06 4.11
CA GLN A 95 -19.38 -2.58 4.97
C GLN A 95 -18.33 -1.74 4.19
N LEU A 96 -18.22 -1.96 2.88
CA LEU A 96 -17.27 -1.27 1.99
C LEU A 96 -17.94 -0.11 1.24
N ASP A 97 -19.19 -0.27 0.81
CA ASP A 97 -19.80 0.66 -0.15
C ASP A 97 -20.86 1.60 0.46
N ASP A 98 -21.28 1.37 1.72
CA ASP A 98 -22.40 2.09 2.34
C ASP A 98 -21.92 2.89 3.57
N PRO A 99 -21.81 4.24 3.48
CA PRO A 99 -21.43 5.10 4.60
C PRO A 99 -22.34 5.01 5.82
N THR A 100 -23.56 4.46 5.67
CA THR A 100 -24.50 4.27 6.78
C THR A 100 -24.28 2.95 7.53
N HIS A 101 -23.42 2.07 7.03
CA HIS A 101 -23.10 0.82 7.70
C HIS A 101 -22.33 1.07 9.02
N PRO A 102 -22.68 0.40 10.14
CA PRO A 102 -22.08 0.67 11.46
C PRO A 102 -20.54 0.55 11.50
N ASP A 103 -19.97 -0.30 10.65
CA ASP A 103 -18.53 -0.52 10.57
C ASP A 103 -17.82 0.33 9.49
N TYR A 104 -18.53 1.18 8.74
CA TYR A 104 -17.94 1.93 7.62
C TYR A 104 -16.81 2.87 8.05
N ALA A 105 -17.03 3.67 9.10
CA ALA A 105 -15.97 4.52 9.67
C ALA A 105 -14.81 3.68 10.20
N THR A 106 -15.12 2.53 10.81
CA THR A 106 -14.10 1.58 11.28
C THR A 106 -13.28 0.99 10.14
N THR A 107 -13.74 0.99 8.89
CA THR A 107 -12.96 0.52 7.74
C THR A 107 -12.28 1.65 6.97
N HIS A 108 -12.91 2.82 6.82
CA HIS A 108 -12.44 3.91 5.94
C HIS A 108 -11.81 5.11 6.65
N GLU A 109 -11.79 5.16 7.98
CA GLU A 109 -11.13 6.25 8.71
C GLU A 109 -9.89 5.75 9.47
N PRO A 110 -8.74 6.46 9.36
CA PRO A 110 -7.53 6.09 10.08
C PRO A 110 -7.69 6.43 11.57
N ASN A 111 -7.36 5.47 12.44
CA ASN A 111 -7.20 5.76 13.86
C ASN A 111 -5.75 6.18 14.20
N GLU A 112 -5.51 6.59 15.44
CA GLU A 112 -4.18 7.05 15.88
C GLU A 112 -3.06 6.00 15.73
N LYS A 113 -3.36 4.70 15.84
CA LYS A 113 -2.37 3.64 15.61
C LYS A 113 -2.03 3.50 14.13
N ASP A 114 -2.99 3.74 13.25
CA ASP A 114 -2.79 3.69 11.81
C ASP A 114 -1.97 4.89 11.33
N LYS A 115 -2.23 6.09 11.86
CA LYS A 115 -1.42 7.29 11.61
C LYS A 115 0.02 7.10 12.08
N ALA A 116 0.21 6.63 13.32
CA ALA A 116 1.54 6.37 13.86
C ALA A 116 2.36 5.32 13.06
N LYS A 117 1.70 4.37 12.38
CA LYS A 117 2.38 3.44 11.47
C LYS A 117 2.87 4.13 10.20
N LEU A 118 2.04 5.00 9.60
CA LEU A 118 2.43 5.79 8.44
C LEU A 118 3.59 6.73 8.81
N ASP A 119 3.47 7.49 9.89
CA ASP A 119 4.51 8.43 10.34
C ASP A 119 5.86 7.73 10.57
N ARG A 120 5.82 6.55 11.20
CA ARG A 120 7.03 5.75 11.43
C ARG A 120 7.66 5.27 10.13
N TRP A 121 6.85 4.87 9.16
CA TRP A 121 7.34 4.44 7.86
C TRP A 121 7.95 5.63 7.11
N LEU A 122 7.26 6.77 7.03
CA LEU A 122 7.77 7.98 6.37
C LEU A 122 9.07 8.49 7.02
N ALA A 123 9.16 8.48 8.35
CA ALA A 123 10.39 8.82 9.08
C ALA A 123 11.54 7.86 8.72
N TYR A 124 11.29 6.56 8.67
CA TYR A 124 12.29 5.57 8.27
C TYR A 124 12.79 5.83 6.84
N ILE A 125 11.88 6.09 5.90
CA ILE A 125 12.24 6.36 4.50
C ILE A 125 13.12 7.62 4.38
N HIS A 126 12.73 8.68 5.08
CA HIS A 126 13.49 9.93 5.14
C HIS A 126 14.89 9.74 5.74
N GLU A 127 15.02 8.92 6.79
CA GLU A 127 16.33 8.55 7.34
C GLU A 127 17.18 7.78 6.32
N THR A 128 16.58 6.81 5.62
CA THR A 128 17.31 5.95 4.67
C THR A 128 17.70 6.66 3.38
N ASN A 129 16.93 7.65 2.93
CA ASN A 129 17.24 8.41 1.72
C ASN A 129 18.17 9.61 1.98
N GLY A 130 18.67 9.76 3.22
CA GLY A 130 19.55 10.86 3.61
C GLY A 130 18.89 12.24 3.60
N GLY A 131 17.55 12.29 3.72
CA GLY A 131 16.77 13.52 3.66
C GLY A 131 16.64 14.12 2.25
N LYS A 132 16.96 13.37 1.19
CA LYS A 132 16.88 13.85 -0.19
C LYS A 132 15.46 14.13 -0.65
N TYR A 133 14.48 13.43 -0.10
CA TYR A 133 13.08 13.60 -0.45
C TYR A 133 12.19 13.41 0.77
N HIS A 134 11.20 14.27 0.92
CA HIS A 134 10.23 14.23 2.02
C HIS A 134 8.86 13.82 1.48
N PHE A 135 8.46 12.58 1.76
CA PHE A 135 7.10 12.11 1.52
C PHE A 135 6.23 12.54 2.69
N SER A 136 5.15 13.26 2.39
CA SER A 136 4.21 13.75 3.38
C SER A 136 2.98 12.84 3.47
N ALA A 137 2.36 12.80 4.65
CA ALA A 137 1.21 11.94 4.91
C ALA A 137 -0.03 12.34 4.08
N ASP A 138 -0.11 13.58 3.61
CA ASP A 138 -1.18 14.08 2.72
C ASP A 138 -1.15 13.49 1.30
N MET A 139 -0.04 12.85 0.91
CA MET A 139 0.03 12.10 -0.35
C MET A 139 -0.76 10.79 -0.30
N PHE A 140 -1.21 10.37 0.88
CA PHE A 140 -1.86 9.09 1.09
C PHE A 140 -3.33 9.26 1.41
N ASP A 141 -4.18 8.58 0.64
CA ASP A 141 -5.59 8.41 0.99
C ASP A 141 -5.75 7.20 1.90
N PHE A 142 -6.71 7.22 2.82
CA PHE A 142 -7.07 6.03 3.60
C PHE A 142 -8.29 5.35 2.99
N THR A 143 -8.22 4.03 2.79
CA THR A 143 -9.30 3.25 2.17
C THR A 143 -9.34 1.83 2.73
N ALA A 144 -10.28 1.02 2.23
CA ALA A 144 -10.45 -0.37 2.58
C ALA A 144 -10.64 -1.27 1.35
N ILE A 145 -10.11 -2.50 1.41
CA ILE A 145 -10.31 -3.55 0.40
C ILE A 145 -10.77 -4.86 1.01
N LYS A 146 -11.55 -5.63 0.26
CA LYS A 146 -11.85 -7.03 0.57
C LYS A 146 -10.71 -7.93 0.09
N ASP A 147 -10.23 -8.82 0.95
CA ASP A 147 -9.20 -9.81 0.61
C ASP A 147 -9.30 -11.05 1.53
N LEU A 148 -8.34 -11.96 1.43
CA LEU A 148 -8.17 -13.12 2.29
C LEU A 148 -7.31 -12.80 3.52
N HIS A 149 -7.61 -13.46 4.63
CA HIS A 149 -6.86 -13.27 5.87
C HIS A 149 -5.36 -13.64 5.69
N PRO A 150 -4.40 -12.88 6.25
CA PRO A 150 -2.97 -13.02 5.98
C PRO A 150 -2.36 -14.38 6.35
N ALA A 151 -2.95 -15.09 7.30
CA ALA A 151 -2.56 -16.47 7.63
C ALA A 151 -2.76 -17.48 6.47
N TYR A 152 -3.54 -17.11 5.44
CA TYR A 152 -3.86 -17.95 4.30
C TYR A 152 -3.09 -17.56 3.04
N GLU A 153 -2.37 -16.44 3.01
CA GLU A 153 -1.53 -16.03 1.87
C GLU A 153 -0.48 -17.09 1.49
N TRP A 154 0.07 -17.80 2.47
CA TRP A 154 1.06 -18.87 2.26
C TRP A 154 0.52 -20.13 1.57
N ARG A 155 -0.80 -20.23 1.38
CA ARG A 155 -1.47 -21.41 0.84
C ARG A 155 -2.00 -21.20 -0.58
N ILE A 156 -1.77 -20.03 -1.17
CA ILE A 156 -2.42 -19.59 -2.41
C ILE A 156 -1.38 -19.30 -3.52
N PHE A 157 -0.11 -19.59 -3.27
CA PHE A 157 0.94 -19.65 -4.29
C PHE A 157 1.50 -21.07 -4.39
#